data_AF-A0A523LLY6-F1
#
_entry.id   AF-A0A523LLY6-F1
#
_cell.length_a   1.000
_cell.length_b   1.000
_cell.length_c   1.000
_cell.angle_alpha   90.00
_cell.angle_beta   90.00
_cell.angle_gamma   90.00
#
_symmetry.space_group_name_H-M   'P 1'
#
loop_
_entity.id
_entity.type
_entity.pdbx_description
1 polymer ?
#
loop_
_entity_poly.entity_id
_entity_poly.type
_entity_poly.pdbx_seq_one_letter_code
_entity_poly.pdbx_strand_id
1 'polypeptide(L)' 'FTALRDIGKAPVRYIKFPRQGHGVREPRLQRIRYASELQWFKKYIDGVDWEIGPAAFESHDE' A
#
# COMPACT_ATOMS: atom_id res chain seq x y z
N PHE A 1 7.40 -13.33 -7.22
CA PHE A 1 7.06 -13.32 -5.78
C PHE A 1 7.18 -14.71 -5.17
N THR A 2 6.76 -15.78 -5.88
CA THR A 2 6.77 -17.17 -5.42
C THR A 2 8.10 -17.62 -4.79
N ALA A 3 9.22 -17.55 -5.51
CA ALA A 3 10.52 -17.96 -4.97
C ALA A 3 10.92 -17.20 -3.68
N LEU A 4 10.71 -15.87 -3.64
CA LEU A 4 11.02 -15.06 -2.45
C LEU A 4 10.15 -15.43 -1.24
N ARG A 5 8.85 -15.68 -1.49
CA ARG A 5 7.93 -16.16 -0.46
C ARG A 5 8.36 -17.54 0.05
N ASP A 6 8.70 -18.45 -0.86
CA ASP A 6 9.02 -19.83 -0.54
C ASP A 6 10.37 -19.95 0.20
N ILE A 7 11.33 -19.07 -0.07
CA ILE A 7 12.59 -18.97 0.67
C ILE A 7 12.38 -18.51 2.13
N GLY A 8 11.37 -17.66 2.40
CA GLY A 8 10.96 -17.27 3.75
C GLY A 8 11.95 -16.39 4.55
N LYS A 9 13.01 -15.87 3.91
CA LYS A 9 14.04 -15.06 4.59
C LYS A 9 13.69 -13.58 4.77
N ALA A 10 12.66 -13.11 4.07
CA ALA A 10 12.24 -11.72 4.11
C ALA A 10 10.71 -11.63 4.04
N PRO A 11 10.10 -10.59 4.62
CA PRO A 11 8.68 -10.32 4.45
C PRO A 11 8.39 -9.98 2.98
N VAL A 12 7.40 -10.66 2.39
CA VAL A 12 7.01 -10.48 0.98
C VAL A 12 5.51 -10.27 0.89
N ARG A 13 5.09 -9.28 0.11
CA ARG A 13 3.69 -9.01 -0.20
C ARG A 13 3.54 -8.79 -1.71
N TYR A 14 2.51 -9.39 -2.30
CA TYR A 14 2.14 -9.18 -3.70
C TYR A 14 0.74 -8.58 -3.78
N ILE A 15 0.60 -7.44 -4.46
CA ILE A 15 -0.67 -6.77 -4.70
C ILE A 15 -0.87 -6.69 -6.21
N LYS A 16 -2.01 -7.18 -6.70
CA LYS A 16 -2.41 -7.10 -8.11
C LYS A 16 -3.57 -6.12 -8.24
N PHE A 17 -3.36 -5.03 -8.98
CA PHE A 17 -4.40 -4.07 -9.30
C PHE A 17 -5.17 -4.54 -10.55
N PRO A 18 -6.46 -4.90 -10.43
CA PRO A 18 -7.22 -5.42 -11.56
C PRO A 18 -7.43 -4.33 -12.61
N ARG A 19 -7.45 -4.74 -13.90
CA ARG A 19 -7.72 -3.87 -15.05
C ARG A 19 -6.75 -2.69 -15.22
N GLN A 20 -5.61 -2.72 -14.52
CA GLN A 20 -4.54 -1.74 -14.70
C GLN A 20 -3.46 -2.30 -15.62
N GLY A 21 -2.85 -1.43 -16.43
CA GLY A 21 -1.68 -1.75 -17.25
C GLY A 21 -0.38 -1.54 -16.47
N HIS A 22 0.63 -0.99 -17.14
CA HIS A 22 1.91 -0.66 -16.48
C HIS A 22 1.73 0.37 -15.34
N GLY A 23 0.79 1.31 -15.48
CA GLY A 23 0.44 2.29 -14.46
C GLY A 23 -0.94 2.03 -13.84
N VAL A 24 -1.05 2.33 -12.54
CA VAL A 24 -2.33 2.39 -11.82
C VAL A 24 -2.95 3.76 -12.07
N ARG A 25 -4.06 3.80 -12.82
CA ARG A 25 -4.74 5.04 -13.22
C ARG A 25 -6.00 5.31 -12.41
N GLU A 26 -6.73 4.27 -12.03
CA GLU A 26 -7.96 4.44 -11.23
C GLU A 26 -7.64 5.07 -9.86
N PRO A 27 -8.20 6.24 -9.51
CA PRO A 27 -7.84 6.97 -8.28
C PRO A 27 -8.01 6.13 -7.01
N ARG A 28 -9.08 5.32 -6.94
CA ARG A 28 -9.31 4.40 -5.83
C ARG A 28 -8.17 3.39 -5.66
N LEU A 29 -7.64 2.87 -6.76
CA LEU A 29 -6.52 1.93 -6.75
C LEU A 29 -5.19 2.63 -6.45
N GLN A 30 -5.02 3.87 -6.92
CA GLN A 30 -3.87 4.70 -6.55
C GLN A 30 -3.82 4.93 -5.04
N ARG A 31 -4.96 5.28 -4.41
CA ARG A 31 -5.06 5.41 -2.96
C ARG A 31 -4.62 4.13 -2.24
N ILE A 32 -5.15 2.98 -2.66
CA ILE A 32 -4.76 1.68 -2.07
C ILE A 32 -3.26 1.43 -2.23
N ARG A 33 -2.69 1.73 -3.41
CA ARG A 33 -1.25 1.59 -3.67
C ARG A 33 -0.43 2.44 -2.70
N TYR A 34 -0.67 3.74 -2.64
CA TYR A 34 0.10 4.66 -1.80
C TYR A 34 -0.04 4.33 -0.32
N ALA A 35 -1.27 4.05 0.12
CA ALA A 35 -1.54 3.69 1.49
C ALA A 35 -0.84 2.37 1.88
N SER A 36 -0.83 1.38 0.97
CA SER A 36 -0.10 0.12 1.18
C SER A 36 1.41 0.33 1.26
N GLU A 37 1.98 1.19 0.42
CA GLU A 37 3.42 1.55 0.45
C GLU A 37 3.78 2.23 1.78
N LEU A 38 2.99 3.23 2.21
CA LEU A 38 3.18 3.91 3.50
C LEU A 38 3.09 2.96 4.68
N GLN A 39 2.09 2.07 4.72
CA GLN A 39 1.99 1.03 5.76
C GLN A 39 3.22 0.14 5.82
N TRP A 40 3.77 -0.24 4.66
CA TRP A 40 4.95 -1.09 4.61
C TRP A 40 6.17 -0.39 5.22
N PHE A 41 6.36 0.89 4.91
CA PHE A 41 7.42 1.70 5.51
C PHE A 41 7.21 1.90 7.01
N LYS A 42 6.01 2.29 7.44
CA LYS A 42 5.71 2.45 8.87
C LYS A 42 6.02 1.19 9.68
N LYS A 43 5.65 0.02 9.15
CA LYS A 43 5.92 -1.25 9.83
C LYS A 43 7.41 -1.62 9.88
N TYR A 44 8.11 -1.56 8.76
CA TYR A 44 9.46 -2.14 8.64
C TYR A 44 10.60 -1.13 8.80
N ILE A 45 10.33 0.17 8.69
CA ILE A 45 11.32 1.23 8.95
C ILE A 45 11.05 1.84 10.33
N ASP A 46 9.81 2.29 10.58
CA ASP A 46 9.50 3.02 11.81
C ASP A 46 9.11 2.10 12.98
N GLY A 47 8.83 0.82 12.72
CA GLY A 47 8.38 -0.15 13.74
C GLY A 47 6.95 0.09 14.24
N VAL A 48 6.15 0.87 13.52
CA VAL A 48 4.78 1.26 13.90
C VAL A 48 3.77 0.49 13.05
N ASP A 49 2.79 -0.14 13.70
CA ASP A 49 1.64 -0.69 13.00
C ASP A 49 0.63 0.44 12.74
N TRP A 50 0.56 0.89 11.48
CA TRP A 50 -0.21 2.05 11.09
C TRP A 50 -1.46 1.63 10.31
N GLU A 51 -2.62 2.08 10.77
CA GLU A 51 -3.89 1.86 10.07
C GLU A 51 -4.20 2.98 9.09
N ILE A 52 -4.71 2.59 7.91
CA ILE A 52 -5.17 3.56 6.91
C ILE A 52 -6.51 4.11 7.38
N GLY A 53 -6.53 5.38 7.74
CA GLY A 53 -7.78 6.08 8.07
C GLY A 53 -8.79 6.11 6.90
N PRO A 54 -10.06 6.47 7.19
CA PRO A 54 -11.07 6.63 6.15
C PRO A 54 -10.64 7.65 5.09
N ALA A 55 -11.24 7.58 3.88
CA ALA A 55 -11.11 8.67 2.91
C ALA A 55 -11.93 9.85 3.41
N ALA A 56 -11.46 10.52 4.45
CA ALA A 56 -12.01 11.77 4.90
C ALA A 56 -11.01 12.85 4.46
N PHE A 57 -11.50 13.81 3.69
CA PHE A 57 -10.87 15.11 3.59
C PHE A 57 -11.46 15.93 4.72
N GLU A 58 -10.62 16.50 5.58
CA GLU A 58 -11.06 17.66 6.34
C GLU A 58 -10.95 18.85 5.38
N SER A 59 -12.08 19.25 4.80
CA SER A 59 -12.15 20.53 4.10
C SER A 59 -11.98 21.61 5.16
N HIS A 60 -10.79 22.19 5.24
CA HIS A 60 -10.60 23.47 5.89
C HIS A 60 -11.09 24.51 4.89
N ASP A 61 -12.38 24.85 4.98
CA ASP A 61 -12.91 26.05 4.34
C ASP A 61 -12.42 27.23 5.18
N GLU A 62 -11.42 27.97 4.66
CA GLU A 62 -11.03 29.31 5.17
C GLU A 62 -11.97 30.39 4.64
#